data_AF-A0A442YZG4-F1
#
_entry.id   AF-A0A442YZG4-F1
#
_cell.length_a   1.000
_cell.length_b   1.000
_cell.length_c   1.000
_cell.angle_alpha   90.00
_cell.angle_beta   90.00
_cell.angle_gamma   90.00
#
_symmetry.space_group_name_H-M   'P 1'
#
loop_
_entity.id
_entity.type
_entity.pdbx_description
1 polymer ?
#
loop_
_entity_poly.entity_id
_entity_poly.type
_entity_poly.pdbx_seq_one_letter_code
_entity_poly.pdbx_strand_id
1 'polypeptide(L)'
;MARIACLGWGSLIWNIDGLPIQRHWFEDGPLIKVEFARKSKNGRVTLVLNKDAKLVRSLWAIMDTADLSNARNSLRVREGIGERDAKDYIADWSATSPEPVEIVGLPAWALAHDIQHVVWTALPGTFSATKEATVEQQVIAHLRSLTGAQRDAAEKYIRYAPRQTDTTYRRLIESELGWTPLDPPR
;
A
#
# COMPACT_ATOMS: atom_id res chain seq x y z
N MET A 1 -19.17 14.76 13.54
CA MET A 1 -18.64 13.39 13.66
C MET A 1 -17.23 13.40 13.09
N ALA A 2 -16.30 12.62 13.64
CA ALA A 2 -14.94 12.56 13.09
C ALA A 2 -14.96 11.96 11.68
N ARG A 3 -14.15 12.52 10.79
CA ARG A 3 -13.89 12.05 9.43
C ARG A 3 -12.57 11.29 9.42
N ILE A 4 -12.64 10.06 8.93
CA ILE A 4 -11.52 9.14 8.89
C ILE A 4 -11.22 8.80 7.43
N ALA A 5 -9.95 8.94 7.02
CA ALA A 5 -9.49 8.51 5.72
C ALA A 5 -8.73 7.18 5.80
N CYS A 6 -8.91 6.30 4.82
CA CYS A 6 -8.04 5.17 4.57
C CYS A 6 -7.11 5.51 3.41
N LEU A 7 -5.80 5.39 3.61
CA LEU A 7 -4.84 5.49 2.51
C LEU A 7 -4.69 4.14 1.80
N GLY A 8 -4.42 4.20 0.50
CA GLY A 8 -4.18 3.03 -0.32
C GLY A 8 -3.25 3.33 -1.49
N TRP A 9 -2.47 2.33 -1.87
CA TRP A 9 -1.48 2.43 -2.96
C TRP A 9 -1.34 1.11 -3.73
N GLY A 10 -2.14 0.11 -3.41
CA GLY A 10 -2.02 -1.24 -3.97
C GLY A 10 -3.38 -1.92 -4.08
N SER A 11 -3.50 -3.12 -3.52
CA SER A 11 -4.70 -3.94 -3.69
C SER A 11 -5.99 -3.35 -3.15
N LEU A 12 -5.93 -2.43 -2.17
CA LEU A 12 -7.13 -1.76 -1.64
C LEU A 12 -7.92 -1.03 -2.74
N ILE A 13 -7.24 -0.57 -3.77
CA ILE A 13 -7.82 0.27 -4.82
C ILE A 13 -8.61 -0.57 -5.83
N TRP A 14 -8.05 -1.70 -6.25
CA TRP A 14 -8.65 -2.57 -7.26
C TRP A 14 -9.35 -3.80 -6.70
N ASN A 15 -9.20 -4.06 -5.40
CA ASN A 15 -9.91 -5.10 -4.66
C ASN A 15 -10.26 -4.60 -3.25
N ILE A 16 -11.44 -3.99 -3.14
CA ILE A 16 -11.97 -3.42 -1.90
C ILE A 16 -12.21 -4.50 -0.84
N ASP A 17 -12.70 -5.68 -1.26
CA ASP A 17 -12.92 -6.87 -0.43
C ASP A 17 -13.55 -6.57 0.94
N GLY A 18 -14.72 -5.92 0.92
CA GLY A 18 -15.51 -5.64 2.13
C GLY A 18 -15.03 -4.46 2.99
N LEU A 19 -14.01 -3.72 2.59
CA LEU A 19 -13.61 -2.49 3.29
C LEU A 19 -14.74 -1.44 3.24
N PRO A 20 -15.24 -0.96 4.40
CA PRO A 20 -16.34 -0.01 4.46
C PRO A 20 -15.83 1.42 4.20
N ILE A 21 -15.81 1.80 2.93
CA ILE A 21 -15.48 3.16 2.46
C ILE A 21 -16.64 3.77 1.68
N GLN A 22 -16.66 5.10 1.54
CA GLN A 22 -17.61 5.86 0.73
C GLN A 22 -17.38 5.71 -0.79
N ARG A 23 -17.16 4.45 -1.25
CA ARG A 23 -17.06 3.94 -2.63
C ARG A 23 -16.34 4.84 -3.66
N HIS A 24 -15.42 5.68 -3.22
CA HIS A 24 -14.64 6.56 -4.07
C HIS A 24 -13.22 6.68 -3.53
N TRP A 25 -12.25 6.43 -4.42
CA TRP A 25 -10.85 6.66 -4.16
C TRP A 25 -10.46 7.98 -4.83
N PHE A 26 -10.01 8.92 -4.02
CA PHE A 26 -9.45 10.20 -4.45
C PHE A 26 -7.97 10.03 -4.77
N GLU A 27 -7.49 10.71 -5.80
CA GLU A 27 -6.14 10.56 -6.36
C GLU A 27 -5.14 11.58 -5.80
N ASP A 28 -5.61 12.56 -5.03
CA ASP A 28 -4.85 13.70 -4.51
C ASP A 28 -4.32 13.50 -3.08
N GLY A 29 -4.11 12.25 -2.66
CA GLY A 29 -3.64 11.90 -1.31
C GLY A 29 -2.25 12.44 -0.96
N PRO A 30 -1.79 12.29 0.30
CA PRO A 30 -0.46 12.72 0.73
C PRO A 30 0.63 11.94 0.00
N LEU A 31 1.86 12.47 0.01
CA LEU A 31 3.01 11.78 -0.56
C LEU A 31 3.46 10.68 0.38
N ILE A 32 3.68 9.49 -0.17
CA ILE A 32 4.13 8.31 0.58
C ILE A 32 5.44 7.78 0.00
N LYS A 33 6.25 7.17 0.84
CA LYS A 33 7.41 6.39 0.40
C LYS A 33 7.05 4.91 0.39
N VAL A 34 6.73 4.36 -0.77
CA VAL A 34 6.39 2.94 -0.94
C VAL A 34 7.22 2.28 -2.02
N GLU A 35 7.43 0.98 -1.87
CA GLU A 35 8.14 0.19 -2.86
C GLU A 35 7.64 -1.27 -2.91
N PHE A 36 7.82 -1.93 -4.05
CA PHE A 36 7.55 -3.37 -4.25
C PHE A 36 8.58 -4.22 -3.50
N ALA A 37 8.53 -4.19 -2.16
CA ALA A 37 9.56 -4.72 -1.28
C ALA A 37 9.04 -5.78 -0.28
N ARG A 38 7.84 -6.34 -0.52
CA ARG A 38 7.28 -7.42 0.30
C ARG A 38 6.84 -8.62 -0.53
N LYS A 39 7.38 -9.80 -0.21
CA LYS A 39 6.92 -11.09 -0.70
C LYS A 39 5.79 -11.61 0.20
N SER A 40 4.59 -11.73 -0.34
CA SER A 40 3.47 -12.34 0.37
C SER A 40 3.59 -13.87 0.39
N LYS A 41 2.80 -14.53 1.27
CA LYS A 41 2.82 -15.99 1.43
C LYS A 41 2.57 -16.77 0.12
N ASN A 42 1.78 -16.21 -0.79
CA ASN A 42 1.50 -16.79 -2.11
C ASN A 42 2.49 -16.36 -3.21
N GLY A 43 3.66 -15.82 -2.85
CA GLY A 43 4.74 -15.49 -3.78
C GLY A 43 4.63 -14.14 -4.49
N ARG A 44 3.52 -13.40 -4.33
CA ARG A 44 3.37 -12.06 -4.94
C ARG A 44 4.36 -11.08 -4.31
N VAL A 45 4.86 -10.16 -5.12
CA VAL A 45 5.56 -8.97 -4.63
C VAL A 45 4.54 -7.84 -4.50
N THR A 46 4.50 -7.23 -3.32
CA THR A 46 3.49 -6.25 -2.90
C THR A 46 4.12 -4.96 -2.41
N LEU A 47 3.36 -3.88 -2.49
CA LEU A 47 3.80 -2.55 -2.09
C LEU A 47 3.74 -2.38 -0.57
N VAL A 48 4.80 -1.84 0.01
CA VAL A 48 4.92 -1.53 1.44
C VAL A 48 5.61 -0.20 1.63
N LEU A 49 5.41 0.42 2.81
CA LEU A 49 6.17 1.60 3.20
C LEU A 49 7.67 1.26 3.26
N ASN A 50 8.48 2.14 2.70
CA ASN A 50 9.93 1.97 2.64
C ASN A 50 10.58 3.36 2.74
N LYS A 51 11.32 3.61 3.82
CA LYS A 51 11.96 4.90 4.14
C LYS A 51 12.91 5.44 3.05
N ASP A 52 13.47 4.54 2.24
CA ASP A 52 14.47 4.84 1.20
C ASP A 52 13.83 4.97 -0.19
N ALA A 53 12.52 4.73 -0.30
CA ALA A 53 11.80 4.85 -1.57
C ALA A 53 11.55 6.31 -1.97
N LYS A 54 11.36 6.52 -3.28
CA LYS A 54 10.92 7.80 -3.82
C LYS A 54 9.50 8.12 -3.37
N LEU A 55 9.20 9.41 -3.25
CA LEU A 55 7.86 9.88 -2.95
C LEU A 55 6.95 9.66 -4.15
N VAL A 56 5.80 9.04 -3.89
CA VAL A 56 4.70 8.87 -4.85
C VAL A 56 3.39 9.29 -4.19
N ARG A 57 2.37 9.58 -5.00
CA ARG A 57 1.08 10.02 -4.48
C ARG A 57 0.22 8.82 -4.07
N SER A 58 -0.24 8.83 -2.82
CA SER A 58 -1.21 7.86 -2.34
C SER A 58 -2.61 8.15 -2.87
N LEU A 59 -3.45 7.13 -2.94
CA LEU A 59 -4.89 7.30 -3.05
C LEU A 59 -5.49 7.25 -1.65
N TRP A 60 -6.69 7.80 -1.51
CA TRP A 60 -7.38 7.79 -0.23
C TRP A 60 -8.89 7.69 -0.41
N ALA A 61 -9.58 7.17 0.60
CA ALA A 61 -11.04 7.07 0.62
C ALA A 61 -11.56 7.39 2.02
N ILE A 62 -12.77 7.94 2.12
CA ILE A 62 -13.44 8.17 3.40
C ILE A 62 -13.98 6.85 3.93
N MET A 63 -13.70 6.53 5.19
CA MET A 63 -14.28 5.37 5.87
C MET A 63 -15.76 5.60 6.17
N ASP A 64 -16.57 4.56 6.06
CA ASP A 64 -17.99 4.58 6.45
C ASP A 64 -18.19 4.37 7.96
N THR A 65 -17.33 5.02 8.75
CA THR A 65 -17.38 5.04 10.20
C THR A 65 -16.65 6.28 10.72
N ALA A 66 -17.15 6.82 11.83
CA ALA A 66 -16.53 7.91 12.56
C ALA A 66 -15.69 7.42 13.76
N ASP A 67 -15.63 6.11 14.00
CA ASP A 67 -14.88 5.50 15.10
C ASP A 67 -13.55 4.92 14.58
N LEU A 68 -12.44 5.40 15.15
CA LEU A 68 -11.08 5.00 14.74
C LEU A 68 -10.79 3.52 14.99
N SER A 69 -11.29 2.96 16.10
CA SER A 69 -11.11 1.54 16.41
C SER A 69 -11.84 0.67 15.39
N ASN A 70 -13.05 1.06 15.00
CA ASN A 70 -13.82 0.38 13.95
C ASN A 70 -13.14 0.51 12.59
N ALA A 71 -12.58 1.67 12.24
CA ALA A 71 -11.85 1.88 10.99
C ALA A 71 -10.60 0.97 10.93
N ARG A 72 -9.79 0.96 11.99
CA ARG A 72 -8.61 0.10 12.12
C ARG A 72 -9.00 -1.38 12.03
N ASN A 73 -10.05 -1.80 12.74
CA ASN A 73 -10.50 -3.19 12.71
C ASN A 73 -11.04 -3.61 11.33
N SER A 74 -11.73 -2.72 10.63
CA SER A 74 -12.23 -3.00 9.28
C SER A 74 -11.09 -3.21 8.29
N LEU A 75 -10.06 -2.36 8.34
CA LEU A 75 -8.86 -2.52 7.52
C LEU A 75 -8.10 -3.81 7.89
N ARG A 76 -7.97 -4.12 9.19
CA ARG A 76 -7.38 -5.36 9.68
C ARG A 76 -8.06 -6.60 9.08
N VAL A 77 -9.40 -6.66 9.18
CA VAL A 77 -10.19 -7.80 8.67
C VAL A 77 -9.97 -7.95 7.17
N ARG A 78 -10.04 -6.84 6.43
CA ARG A 78 -9.78 -6.84 4.98
C ARG A 78 -8.39 -7.37 4.64
N GLU A 79 -7.36 -6.95 5.38
CA GLU A 79 -5.98 -7.39 5.14
C GLU A 79 -5.70 -8.83 5.61
N GLY A 80 -6.68 -9.49 6.26
CA GLY A 80 -6.51 -10.81 6.84
C GLY A 80 -5.50 -10.84 7.99
N ILE A 81 -5.35 -9.72 8.71
CA ILE A 81 -4.41 -9.58 9.82
C ILE A 81 -5.06 -10.08 11.12
N GLY A 82 -4.35 -10.94 11.86
CA GLY A 82 -4.83 -11.43 13.15
C GLY A 82 -4.89 -10.31 14.20
N GLU A 83 -5.79 -10.41 15.17
CA GLU A 83 -5.97 -9.38 16.22
C GLU A 83 -4.67 -9.07 16.98
N ARG A 84 -3.86 -10.08 17.24
CA ARG A 84 -2.58 -9.94 17.96
C ARG A 84 -1.56 -9.07 17.22
N ASP A 85 -1.64 -9.07 15.89
CA ASP A 85 -0.70 -8.36 15.00
C ASP A 85 -1.24 -7.00 14.55
N ALA A 86 -2.50 -6.67 14.89
CA ALA A 86 -3.19 -5.48 14.42
C ALA A 86 -2.49 -4.18 14.84
N LYS A 87 -1.91 -4.16 16.04
CA LYS A 87 -1.17 -3.00 16.55
C LYS A 87 0.11 -2.71 15.75
N ASP A 88 0.70 -3.73 15.14
CA ASP A 88 1.99 -3.64 14.45
C ASP A 88 1.79 -3.41 12.95
N TYR A 89 0.67 -3.88 12.38
CA TYR A 89 0.45 -3.87 10.93
C TYR A 89 -0.71 -3.01 10.46
N ILE A 90 -1.51 -2.45 11.37
CA ILE A 90 -2.46 -1.38 11.05
C ILE A 90 -1.98 -0.14 11.78
N ALA A 91 -1.62 0.89 11.04
CA ALA A 91 -1.20 2.16 11.58
C ALA A 91 -2.33 3.18 11.47
N ASP A 92 -2.27 4.16 12.36
CA ASP A 92 -3.13 5.32 12.31
C ASP A 92 -2.36 6.59 12.64
N TRP A 93 -2.96 7.72 12.26
CA TRP A 93 -2.55 9.04 12.66
C TRP A 93 -3.80 9.84 13.03
N SER A 94 -3.66 10.70 14.04
CA SER A 94 -4.68 11.65 14.46
C SER A 94 -4.13 13.07 14.40
N ALA A 95 -4.98 14.08 14.29
CA ALA A 95 -4.56 15.49 14.16
C ALA A 95 -3.54 15.99 15.22
N THR A 96 -3.51 15.37 16.41
CA THR A 96 -2.57 15.70 17.50
C THR A 96 -1.30 14.84 17.50
N SER A 97 -1.20 13.85 16.62
CA SER A 97 -0.07 12.94 16.51
C SER A 97 1.06 13.55 15.69
N PRO A 98 2.33 13.19 15.98
CA PRO A 98 3.46 13.61 15.15
C PRO A 98 3.32 13.06 13.73
N GLU A 99 3.91 13.77 12.77
CA GLU A 99 3.96 13.33 11.39
C GLU A 99 4.76 12.02 11.24
N PRO A 100 4.22 11.00 10.56
CA PRO A 100 4.97 9.78 10.26
C PRO A 100 6.02 10.01 9.17
N VAL A 101 7.19 9.41 9.32
CA VAL A 101 8.36 9.62 8.45
C VAL A 101 8.10 9.18 6.99
N GLU A 102 7.28 8.16 6.80
CA GLU A 102 6.99 7.56 5.49
C GLU A 102 5.82 8.23 4.75
N ILE A 103 5.06 9.13 5.40
CA ILE A 103 3.92 9.84 4.80
C ILE A 103 4.13 11.34 4.97
N VAL A 104 4.71 11.95 3.94
CA VAL A 104 5.17 13.35 3.95
C VAL A 104 4.01 14.29 3.64
N GLY A 105 3.87 15.32 4.47
CA GLY A 105 2.81 16.31 4.42
C GLY A 105 1.50 15.85 5.04
N LEU A 106 1.47 14.74 5.80
CA LEU A 106 0.23 14.16 6.29
C LEU A 106 -0.64 15.13 7.11
N PRO A 107 -0.09 15.89 8.09
CA PRO A 107 -0.90 16.81 8.88
C PRO A 107 -1.50 17.95 8.05
N ALA A 108 -0.71 18.55 7.16
CA ALA A 108 -1.16 19.66 6.31
C ALA A 108 -2.21 19.19 5.30
N TRP A 109 -2.01 18.02 4.70
CA TRP A 109 -2.97 17.40 3.81
C TRP A 109 -4.28 17.09 4.57
N ALA A 110 -4.20 16.43 5.73
CA ALA A 110 -5.39 16.07 6.50
C ALA A 110 -6.21 17.32 6.90
N LEU A 111 -5.54 18.40 7.31
CA LEU A 111 -6.18 19.67 7.61
C LEU A 111 -6.91 20.25 6.40
N ALA A 112 -6.30 20.24 5.21
CA ALA A 112 -6.90 20.77 3.98
C ALA A 112 -8.16 19.99 3.54
N HIS A 113 -8.28 18.72 3.93
CA HIS A 113 -9.41 17.84 3.59
C HIS A 113 -10.40 17.63 4.74
N ASP A 114 -10.24 18.36 5.87
CA ASP A 114 -11.06 18.23 7.09
C ASP A 114 -11.08 16.78 7.65
N ILE A 115 -9.91 16.14 7.67
CA ILE A 115 -9.72 14.75 8.14
C ILE A 115 -9.08 14.78 9.53
N GLN A 116 -9.73 14.17 10.52
CA GLN A 116 -9.23 14.10 11.89
C GLN A 116 -8.36 12.87 12.14
N HIS A 117 -8.62 11.77 11.42
CA HIS A 117 -7.84 10.54 11.54
C HIS A 117 -7.55 9.89 10.19
N VAL A 118 -6.43 9.19 10.10
CA VAL A 118 -6.01 8.47 8.90
C VAL A 118 -5.60 7.06 9.30
N VAL A 119 -6.00 6.04 8.54
CA VAL A 119 -5.61 4.63 8.74
C VAL A 119 -4.95 4.07 7.49
N TRP A 120 -3.99 3.17 7.67
CA TRP A 120 -3.35 2.47 6.55
C TRP A 120 -2.70 1.16 6.99
N THR A 121 -2.41 0.32 5.99
CA THR A 121 -1.71 -0.95 6.19
C THR A 121 -0.21 -0.69 6.33
N ALA A 122 0.39 -1.16 7.42
CA ALA A 122 1.80 -0.98 7.79
C ALA A 122 2.57 -2.32 7.81
N LEU A 123 2.24 -3.23 6.89
CA LEU A 123 2.96 -4.49 6.75
C LEU A 123 4.43 -4.23 6.32
N PRO A 124 5.42 -4.87 6.97
CA PRO A 124 6.83 -4.63 6.67
C PRO A 124 7.25 -5.28 5.36
N GLY A 125 8.30 -4.72 4.75
CA GLY A 125 9.05 -5.38 3.69
C GLY A 125 9.69 -6.69 4.17
N THR A 126 9.89 -7.62 3.24
CA THR A 126 10.51 -8.93 3.53
C THR A 126 11.81 -9.13 2.76
N PHE A 127 12.09 -8.28 1.77
CA PHE A 127 13.37 -8.30 1.08
C PHE A 127 14.36 -7.45 1.85
N SER A 128 15.59 -7.94 1.97
CA SER A 128 16.70 -7.26 2.65
C SER A 128 17.96 -7.40 1.81
N ALA A 129 18.73 -6.32 1.67
CA ALA A 129 19.99 -6.38 0.94
C ALA A 129 20.93 -7.43 1.55
N THR A 130 21.65 -8.16 0.70
CA THR A 130 22.73 -9.06 1.11
C THR A 130 24.07 -8.48 0.62
N LYS A 131 25.18 -9.17 0.91
CA LYS A 131 26.49 -8.76 0.37
C LYS A 131 26.57 -8.93 -1.15
N GLU A 132 25.75 -9.83 -1.69
CA GLU A 132 25.78 -10.28 -3.07
C GLU A 132 24.75 -9.59 -3.96
N ALA A 133 23.65 -9.08 -3.38
CA ALA A 133 22.57 -8.48 -4.16
C ALA A 133 21.81 -7.37 -3.41
N THR A 134 21.50 -6.31 -4.14
CA THR A 134 20.58 -5.24 -3.70
C THR A 134 19.14 -5.77 -3.61
N VAL A 135 18.29 -5.05 -2.88
CA VAL A 135 16.86 -5.42 -2.74
C VAL A 135 16.16 -5.49 -4.10
N GLU A 136 16.42 -4.52 -4.98
CA GLU A 136 15.87 -4.50 -6.35
C GLU A 136 16.26 -5.75 -7.16
N GLN A 137 17.52 -6.17 -7.09
CA GLN A 137 18.01 -7.35 -7.79
C GLN A 137 17.32 -8.62 -7.28
N GLN A 138 17.12 -8.71 -5.96
CA GLN A 138 16.40 -9.82 -5.35
C GLN A 138 14.92 -9.85 -5.73
N VAL A 139 14.27 -8.69 -5.84
CA VAL A 139 12.87 -8.59 -6.31
C VAL A 139 12.75 -9.12 -7.73
N ILE A 140 13.61 -8.66 -8.65
CA ILE A 140 13.58 -9.11 -10.05
C ILE A 140 13.91 -10.59 -10.17
N ALA A 141 14.95 -11.07 -9.46
CA ALA A 141 15.32 -12.49 -9.46
C ALA A 141 14.17 -13.37 -8.93
N HIS A 142 13.52 -12.96 -7.84
CA HIS A 142 12.36 -13.66 -7.31
C HIS A 142 11.23 -13.71 -8.34
N LEU A 143 10.86 -12.59 -8.95
CA LEU A 143 9.80 -12.55 -9.97
C LEU A 143 10.12 -13.41 -11.20
N ARG A 144 11.38 -13.44 -11.66
CA ARG A 144 11.83 -14.31 -12.76
C ARG A 144 11.70 -15.80 -12.44
N SER A 145 11.91 -16.18 -11.18
CA SER A 145 11.83 -17.57 -10.75
C SER A 145 10.39 -18.10 -10.60
N LEU A 146 9.39 -17.21 -10.54
CA LEU A 146 7.99 -17.62 -10.42
C LEU A 146 7.51 -18.31 -11.71
N THR A 147 6.73 -19.37 -11.54
CA THR A 147 6.09 -20.12 -12.64
C THR A 147 4.62 -20.41 -12.32
N GLY A 148 3.84 -20.72 -13.36
CA GLY A 148 2.42 -21.06 -13.25
C GLY A 148 1.60 -20.04 -12.45
N ALA A 149 0.68 -20.53 -11.62
CA ALA A 149 -0.26 -19.70 -10.87
C ALA A 149 0.39 -18.65 -9.95
N GLN A 150 1.60 -18.91 -9.44
CA GLN A 150 2.31 -17.93 -8.62
C GLN A 150 2.80 -16.74 -9.45
N ARG A 151 3.28 -16.99 -10.67
CA ARG A 151 3.68 -15.94 -11.62
C ARG A 151 2.47 -15.12 -12.02
N ASP A 152 1.37 -15.78 -12.40
CA ASP A 152 0.13 -15.12 -12.82
C ASP A 152 -0.42 -14.20 -11.72
N ALA A 153 -0.41 -14.67 -10.47
CA ALA A 153 -0.86 -13.89 -9.32
C ALA A 153 0.06 -12.68 -9.03
N ALA A 154 1.37 -12.84 -9.19
CA ALA A 154 2.34 -11.76 -8.98
C ALA A 154 2.24 -10.71 -10.09
N GLU A 155 2.22 -11.15 -11.35
CA GLU A 155 2.04 -10.29 -12.51
C GLU A 155 0.74 -9.50 -12.40
N LYS A 156 -0.39 -10.18 -12.12
CA LYS A 156 -1.69 -9.52 -11.93
C LYS A 156 -1.62 -8.43 -10.86
N TYR A 157 -1.02 -8.72 -9.70
CA TYR A 157 -0.92 -7.73 -8.62
C TYR A 157 -0.15 -6.48 -9.05
N ILE A 158 1.02 -6.67 -9.68
CA ILE A 158 1.90 -5.57 -10.11
C ILE A 158 1.21 -4.75 -11.20
N ARG A 159 0.63 -5.41 -12.20
CA ARG A 159 -0.03 -4.75 -13.31
C ARG A 159 -1.28 -4.00 -12.87
N TYR A 160 -2.02 -4.51 -11.89
CA TYR A 160 -3.25 -3.86 -11.40
C TYR A 160 -3.00 -2.80 -10.33
N ALA A 161 -1.78 -2.73 -9.76
CA ALA A 161 -1.45 -1.67 -8.83
C ALA A 161 -1.65 -0.29 -9.52
N PRO A 162 -2.16 0.74 -8.80
CA PRO A 162 -2.53 2.02 -9.40
C PRO A 162 -1.41 2.65 -10.23
N ARG A 163 -1.75 3.21 -11.39
CA ARG A 163 -0.77 3.84 -12.30
C ARG A 163 0.03 4.96 -11.63
N GLN A 164 -0.60 5.74 -10.76
CA GLN A 164 0.06 6.83 -10.02
C GLN A 164 1.07 6.35 -8.98
N THR A 165 1.03 5.07 -8.58
CA THR A 165 2.03 4.46 -7.70
C THR A 165 3.23 4.02 -8.53
N ASP A 166 3.91 5.00 -9.11
CA ASP A 166 5.05 4.86 -10.02
C ASP A 166 6.37 4.84 -9.24
N THR A 167 6.71 3.67 -8.71
CA THR A 167 7.91 3.46 -7.89
C THR A 167 9.13 3.10 -8.74
N THR A 168 10.32 3.16 -8.13
CA THR A 168 11.56 2.76 -8.82
C THR A 168 11.48 1.30 -9.25
N TYR A 169 11.02 0.39 -8.38
CA TYR A 169 10.98 -1.03 -8.74
C TYR A 169 9.85 -1.35 -9.71
N ARG A 170 8.75 -0.58 -9.74
CA ARG A 170 7.75 -0.73 -10.81
C ARG A 170 8.40 -0.57 -12.17
N ARG A 171 9.11 0.53 -12.39
CA ARG A 171 9.77 0.82 -13.69
C ARG A 171 10.80 -0.25 -14.05
N LEU A 172 11.54 -0.76 -13.06
CA LEU A 172 12.48 -1.86 -13.27
C LEU A 172 11.75 -3.15 -13.66
N ILE A 173 10.66 -3.50 -12.98
CA ILE A 173 9.83 -4.67 -13.31
C ILE A 173 9.26 -4.55 -14.74
N GLU A 174 8.78 -3.37 -15.13
CA GLU A 174 8.29 -3.11 -16.47
C GLU A 174 9.39 -3.32 -17.53
N SER A 175 10.59 -2.80 -17.29
CA SER A 175 11.76 -2.97 -18.17
C SER A 175 12.21 -4.42 -18.29
N GLU A 176 12.31 -5.14 -17.17
CA GLU A 176 12.92 -6.47 -17.10
C GLU A 176 11.96 -7.62 -17.46
N LEU A 177 10.65 -7.42 -17.27
CA LEU A 177 9.63 -8.47 -17.42
C LEU A 177 8.49 -8.10 -18.39
N GLY A 178 8.40 -6.84 -18.84
CA GLY A 178 7.31 -6.37 -19.69
C GLY A 178 5.95 -6.24 -18.97
N TRP A 179 5.94 -6.27 -17.64
CA TRP A 179 4.73 -6.25 -16.82
C TRP A 179 4.19 -4.83 -16.64
N THR A 180 3.63 -4.27 -17.71
CA THR A 180 3.10 -2.89 -17.74
C THR A 180 1.71 -2.77 -17.10
N PRO A 181 1.34 -1.56 -16.61
CA PRO A 181 0.10 -1.39 -15.86
C PRO A 181 -1.14 -1.67 -16.71
N LEU A 182 -2.09 -2.40 -16.11
CA LEU A 182 -3.40 -2.73 -16.67
C LEU A 182 -4.49 -2.12 -15.82
N ASP A 183 -5.57 -1.72 -16.47
CA ASP A 183 -6.76 -1.28 -15.76
C ASP A 183 -7.49 -2.53 -15.25
N PRO A 184 -7.81 -2.59 -13.93
CA PRO A 184 -8.60 -3.69 -13.39
C PRO A 184 -9.97 -3.75 -14.07
N PRO A 185 -10.55 -4.96 -14.23
CA PRO A 185 -11.92 -5.08 -14.69
C PRO A 185 -12.86 -4.33 -13.73
N ARG A 186 -13.78 -3.55 -14.29
CA ARG A 186 -14.82 -2.81 -13.56
C ARG A 186 -15.88 -3.74 -12.98
#